data_AF-A0A396I384-F1
#
_entry.id   AF-A0A396I384-F1
#
_cell.length_a   1.000
_cell.length_b   1.000
_cell.length_c   1.000
_cell.angle_alpha   90.00
_cell.angle_beta   90.00
_cell.angle_gamma   90.00
#
_symmetry.space_group_name_H-M   'P 1'
#
loop_
_entity.id
_entity.type
_entity.pdbx_description
1 polymer ?
#
loop_
_entity_poly.entity_id
_entity_poly.type
_entity_poly.pdbx_seq_one_letter_code
_entity_poly.pdbx_strand_id
1 'polypeptide(L)'
;MVRKFEFHPRYKVEVSMYGSWFPATIIRRVSSNKFFVKYDHLNVRPAVVGVHQLRPVPRTVRDWEVKIGDKVEAFGKQRWREGHVSEVIGSTGKLFSVRFNDWKEMIVSKEKLRVHRKWINHNWVPRITNQQLKNNSKEFCKELKRARRANKRNMISKLPDCILLHIMSFLKARDAVRTCILSKRWKDLCKRLPTLTYIPSSAQSFKNFSSWVRSSRDHSCSLLNLTIENYYINGSESDLYTLLQYVLSHNLQHLNIMINPSITPKYEFLPLIFGSHSLTFLELSLVNGYAKCPKSLHLPALRTLHLKCFNFVTTHYHCADPFSNCHVLNTLQLKYCSLIDDAQILCISNQTLSNLTISYVLADQFSLSTPNLSFFTISECAIFRQLLSSTCNLSFLQQVNIDYFSGGDGKASIFLKWLQVLANVEILKVDNGVIQEILRVSYLAYFHLSSLSE
;
A
#
# COMPACT_ATOMS: atom_id res chain seq x y z
N MET A 1 1.46 18.26 54.94
CA MET A 1 1.74 16.81 54.78
C MET A 1 2.70 16.59 53.61
N VAL A 2 3.94 16.17 53.85
CA VAL A 2 4.84 15.75 52.77
C VAL A 2 4.33 14.39 52.26
N ARG A 3 3.93 14.30 50.99
CA ARG A 3 3.48 13.03 50.40
C ARG A 3 4.60 11.99 50.53
N LYS A 4 4.29 10.84 51.13
CA LYS A 4 5.21 9.71 51.25
C LYS A 4 5.56 9.20 49.84
N PHE A 5 6.84 9.08 49.51
CA PHE A 5 7.24 8.50 48.22
C PHE A 5 6.95 7.00 48.22
N GLU A 6 6.19 6.53 47.23
CA GLU A 6 5.83 5.12 47.07
C GLU A 6 6.49 4.50 45.83
N PHE A 7 6.89 3.23 45.98
CA PHE A 7 7.50 2.45 44.92
C PHE A 7 6.42 1.61 44.21
N HIS A 8 6.34 1.75 42.88
CA HIS A 8 5.36 1.04 42.06
C HIS A 8 6.04 0.10 41.04
N PRO A 9 5.33 -0.92 40.53
CA PRO A 9 5.80 -1.69 39.38
C PRO A 9 6.24 -0.81 38.21
N ARG A 10 7.26 -1.26 37.47
CA ARG A 10 7.94 -0.57 36.37
C ARG A 10 8.76 0.67 36.75
N TYR A 11 8.82 1.04 38.04
CA TYR A 11 9.70 2.14 38.47
C TYR A 11 11.18 1.75 38.37
N LYS A 12 11.98 2.68 37.84
CA LYS A 12 13.45 2.62 37.91
C LYS A 12 13.91 2.98 39.30
N VAL A 13 14.76 2.14 39.87
CA VAL A 13 15.30 2.25 41.23
C VAL A 13 16.78 1.89 41.23
N GLU A 14 17.43 2.16 42.34
CA GLU A 14 18.77 1.64 42.63
C GLU A 14 18.71 0.74 43.86
N VAL A 15 19.34 -0.42 43.76
CA VAL A 15 19.41 -1.43 44.82
C VAL A 15 20.78 -1.39 45.48
N SER A 16 20.81 -1.32 46.81
CA SER A 16 22.04 -1.38 47.59
C SER A 16 22.53 -2.83 47.72
N MET A 17 23.77 -3.08 47.28
CA MET A 17 24.47 -4.34 47.52
C MET A 17 25.94 -4.03 47.84
N TYR A 18 26.42 -4.49 49.01
CA TYR A 18 27.82 -4.35 49.44
C TYR A 18 28.37 -2.91 49.34
N GLY A 19 27.59 -1.92 49.80
CA GLY A 19 27.99 -0.51 49.78
C GLY A 19 28.02 0.14 48.38
N SER A 20 27.46 -0.52 47.37
CA SER A 20 27.32 0.02 46.02
C SER A 20 25.84 0.04 45.59
N TRP A 21 25.51 0.89 44.62
CA TRP A 21 24.15 1.03 44.11
C TRP A 21 24.04 0.53 42.67
N PHE A 22 23.12 -0.42 42.46
CA PHE A 22 22.92 -1.08 41.17
C PHE A 22 21.60 -0.64 40.53
N PRO A 23 21.61 -0.13 39.29
CA PRO A 23 20.40 0.21 38.57
C PRO A 23 19.49 -1.01 38.36
N ALA A 24 18.22 -0.87 38.69
CA ALA A 24 17.22 -1.91 38.56
C ALA A 24 15.83 -1.34 38.25
N THR A 25 14.93 -2.24 37.87
CA THR A 25 13.52 -1.95 37.63
C THR A 25 12.68 -2.81 38.56
N ILE A 26 11.72 -2.21 39.25
CA ILE A 26 10.72 -2.96 40.03
C ILE A 26 9.81 -3.69 39.05
N ILE A 27 9.74 -5.02 39.15
CA ILE A 27 8.84 -5.83 38.34
C ILE A 27 7.47 -5.90 39.02
N ARG A 28 7.45 -6.25 40.30
CA ARG A 28 6.22 -6.29 41.11
C ARG A 28 6.51 -6.13 42.60
N ARG A 29 5.48 -5.72 43.34
CA ARG A 29 5.49 -5.75 44.80
C ARG A 29 5.27 -7.20 45.27
N VAL A 30 6.02 -7.64 46.28
CA VAL A 30 5.90 -8.98 46.87
C VAL A 30 5.19 -8.92 48.22
N SER A 31 5.44 -7.87 49.02
CA SER A 31 4.73 -7.59 50.27
C SER A 31 4.79 -6.11 50.61
N SER A 32 4.34 -5.70 51.79
CA SER A 32 4.39 -4.31 52.25
C SER A 32 5.80 -3.71 52.17
N ASN A 33 6.84 -4.52 52.43
CA ASN A 33 8.22 -4.08 52.55
C ASN A 33 9.21 -4.78 51.59
N LYS A 34 8.73 -5.61 50.64
CA LYS A 34 9.59 -6.34 49.69
C LYS A 34 9.13 -6.19 48.25
N PHE A 35 10.09 -6.08 47.33
CA PHE A 35 9.87 -5.90 45.89
C PHE A 35 10.70 -6.89 45.10
N PHE A 36 10.13 -7.40 44.01
CA PHE A 36 10.85 -8.21 43.03
C PHE A 36 11.42 -7.29 41.96
N VAL A 37 12.74 -7.28 41.81
CA VAL A 37 13.47 -6.34 40.94
C VAL A 37 14.31 -7.06 39.90
N LYS A 38 14.44 -6.45 38.72
CA LYS A 38 15.32 -6.88 37.64
C LYS A 38 16.43 -5.85 37.45
N TYR A 39 17.69 -6.27 37.48
CA TYR A 39 18.84 -5.39 37.25
C TYR A 39 18.97 -5.03 35.77
N ASP A 40 19.34 -3.80 35.46
CA ASP A 40 19.26 -3.27 34.08
C ASP A 40 20.42 -3.74 33.17
N HIS A 41 21.60 -4.03 33.73
CA HIS A 41 22.82 -4.30 32.94
C HIS A 41 23.62 -5.53 33.37
N LEU A 42 23.19 -6.19 34.45
CA LEU A 42 23.88 -7.35 35.00
C LEU A 42 23.28 -8.65 34.44
N ASN A 43 24.10 -9.65 34.15
CA ASN A 43 23.69 -11.07 34.07
C ASN A 43 23.36 -11.65 35.46
N VAL A 44 22.80 -10.83 36.35
CA VAL A 44 22.41 -11.20 37.71
C VAL A 44 20.93 -11.54 37.68
N ARG A 45 20.59 -12.69 38.26
CA ARG A 45 19.20 -13.13 38.33
C ARG A 45 18.35 -12.09 39.07
N PRO A 46 17.12 -11.83 38.62
CA PRO A 46 16.16 -11.03 39.38
C PRO A 46 16.05 -11.50 40.83
N ALA A 47 15.85 -10.57 41.75
CA ALA A 47 15.87 -10.86 43.18
C ALA A 47 14.72 -10.17 43.92
N VAL A 48 14.34 -10.73 45.07
CA VAL A 48 13.46 -10.06 46.04
C VAL A 48 14.32 -9.25 46.98
N VAL A 49 14.06 -7.94 47.06
CA VAL A 49 14.81 -6.99 47.90
C VAL A 49 13.88 -6.25 48.85
N GLY A 50 14.40 -5.90 50.03
CA GLY A 50 13.67 -5.08 51.00
C GLY A 50 13.61 -3.62 50.60
N VAL A 51 12.58 -2.89 51.03
CA VAL A 51 12.45 -1.44 50.73
C VAL A 51 13.63 -0.62 51.25
N HIS A 52 14.28 -1.05 52.34
CA HIS A 52 15.46 -0.40 52.92
C HIS A 52 16.70 -0.50 52.02
N GLN A 53 16.71 -1.45 51.08
CA GLN A 53 17.76 -1.60 50.08
C GLN A 53 17.46 -0.78 48.82
N LEU A 54 16.29 -0.17 48.71
CA LEU A 54 15.87 0.59 47.54
C LEU A 54 16.01 2.10 47.76
N ARG A 55 16.44 2.78 46.72
CA ARG A 55 16.22 4.21 46.57
C ARG A 55 15.71 4.52 45.16
N PRO A 56 14.97 5.62 44.97
CA PRO A 56 14.68 6.11 43.63
C PRO A 56 15.98 6.38 42.86
N VAL A 57 15.94 6.52 41.55
CA VAL A 57 17.10 7.05 40.82
C VAL A 57 17.26 8.54 41.20
N PRO A 58 18.42 8.98 41.72
CA PRO A 58 18.63 10.38 42.03
C PRO A 58 18.51 11.22 40.75
N ARG A 59 17.78 12.34 40.83
CA ARG A 59 17.69 13.26 39.70
C ARG A 59 19.09 13.83 39.41
N THR A 60 19.55 13.68 38.18
CA THR A 60 20.84 14.21 37.73
C THR A 60 20.81 15.74 37.77
N VAL A 61 21.74 16.36 38.49
CA VAL A 61 22.03 17.80 38.39
C VAL A 61 23.26 17.92 37.51
N ARG A 62 23.15 18.62 36.38
CA ARG A 62 24.27 18.77 35.42
C ARG A 62 25.04 20.08 35.60
N ASP A 63 24.38 21.06 36.21
CA ASP A 63 24.93 22.38 36.51
C ASP A 63 25.61 22.38 37.89
N TRP A 64 26.68 21.59 37.99
CA TRP A 64 27.58 21.59 39.14
C TRP A 64 29.01 21.45 38.63
N GLU A 65 29.94 22.10 39.32
CA GLU A 65 31.37 21.99 39.06
C GLU A 65 31.95 20.92 39.98
N VAL A 66 32.84 20.10 39.43
CA VAL A 66 33.51 19.03 40.19
C VAL A 66 34.84 19.57 40.66
N LYS A 67 35.07 19.56 41.97
CA LYS A 67 36.30 20.03 42.62
C LYS A 67 37.03 18.89 43.30
N ILE A 68 38.34 19.03 43.46
CA ILE A 68 39.15 18.09 44.24
C ILE A 68 38.61 18.09 45.69
N GLY A 69 38.47 16.91 46.27
CA GLY A 69 37.88 16.69 47.59
C GLY A 69 36.37 16.47 47.60
N ASP A 70 35.65 16.78 46.51
CA ASP A 70 34.21 16.62 46.44
C ASP A 70 33.81 15.15 46.66
N LYS A 71 32.76 14.97 47.48
CA LYS A 71 32.16 13.66 47.70
C LYS A 71 31.18 13.34 46.58
N VAL A 72 31.45 12.26 45.85
CA VAL A 72 30.74 11.90 44.62
C VAL A 72 30.30 10.44 44.62
N GLU A 73 29.36 10.12 43.74
CA GLU A 73 29.15 8.75 43.29
C GLU A 73 29.66 8.62 41.85
N ALA A 74 30.55 7.66 41.62
CA ALA A 74 31.12 7.37 40.32
C ALA A 74 30.54 6.08 39.74
N PHE A 75 30.13 6.12 38.47
CA PHE A 75 29.58 4.98 37.76
C PHE A 75 30.68 4.21 37.02
N GLY A 76 30.89 2.96 37.42
CA GLY A 76 31.86 2.07 36.81
C GLY A 76 31.51 0.62 37.09
N LYS A 77 31.85 -0.29 36.17
CA LYS A 77 31.48 -1.72 36.28
C LYS A 77 29.99 -1.90 36.61
N GLN A 78 29.15 -1.09 35.95
CA GLN A 78 27.68 -1.08 36.02
C GLN A 78 27.05 -0.77 37.40
N ARG A 79 27.81 -0.14 38.30
CA ARG A 79 27.34 0.27 39.62
C ARG A 79 27.81 1.67 39.97
N TRP A 80 27.06 2.32 40.84
CA TRP A 80 27.48 3.56 41.47
C TRP A 80 28.22 3.25 42.77
N ARG A 81 29.42 3.81 42.91
CA ARG A 81 30.26 3.70 44.10
C ARG A 81 30.52 5.08 44.68
N GLU A 82 30.42 5.18 45.99
CA GLU A 82 30.77 6.39 46.75
C GLU A 82 32.28 6.56 46.86
N GLY A 83 32.78 7.76 46.57
CA GLY A 83 34.19 8.11 46.70
C GLY A 83 34.41 9.62 46.74
N HIS A 84 35.68 10.02 46.70
CA HIS A 84 36.12 11.40 46.70
C HIS A 84 36.96 11.69 45.47
N VAL A 85 36.78 12.86 44.88
CA VAL A 85 37.60 13.31 43.75
C VAL A 85 39.03 13.57 44.27
N SER A 86 40.00 12.79 43.83
CA SER A 86 41.40 12.92 44.25
C SER A 86 42.20 13.81 43.31
N GLU A 87 41.86 13.83 42.01
CA GLU A 87 42.62 14.55 40.99
C GLU A 87 41.73 14.94 39.80
N VAL A 88 42.04 16.07 39.15
CA VAL A 88 41.48 16.46 37.85
C VAL A 88 42.56 16.21 36.80
N ILE A 89 42.27 15.33 35.84
CA ILE A 89 43.27 14.82 34.90
C ILE A 89 43.15 15.54 33.54
N GLY A 90 44.31 16.00 33.05
CA GLY A 90 44.50 16.54 31.71
C GLY A 90 44.15 18.03 31.55
N SER A 91 44.73 18.66 30.53
CA SER A 91 44.59 20.11 30.24
C SER A 91 43.17 20.57 29.93
N THR A 92 42.27 19.64 29.61
CA THR A 92 40.85 19.93 29.32
C THR A 92 39.95 19.87 30.56
N GLY A 93 40.42 19.33 31.69
CA GLY A 93 39.64 19.19 32.93
C GLY A 93 38.40 18.30 32.81
N LYS A 94 38.36 17.36 31.85
CA LYS A 94 37.18 16.53 31.54
C LYS A 94 37.17 15.16 32.22
N LEU A 95 38.32 14.72 32.73
CA LEU A 95 38.49 13.44 33.43
C LEU A 95 38.85 13.69 34.90
N PHE A 96 38.34 12.83 35.76
CA PHE A 96 38.47 12.95 37.21
C PHE A 96 38.91 11.60 37.77
N SER A 97 39.94 11.59 38.61
CA SER A 97 40.27 10.43 39.44
C SER A 97 39.38 10.45 40.68
N VAL A 98 38.71 9.33 40.95
CA VAL A 98 37.89 9.13 42.15
C VAL A 98 38.50 8.04 43.00
N ARG A 99 38.86 8.38 44.23
CA ARG A 99 39.32 7.46 45.26
C ARG A 99 38.15 6.92 46.08
N PHE A 100 38.05 5.60 46.20
CA PHE A 100 37.03 4.91 46.96
C PHE A 100 37.52 4.53 48.36
N ASN A 101 36.59 4.14 49.23
CA ASN A 101 36.89 3.73 50.61
C ASN A 101 37.82 2.50 50.73
N ASP A 102 37.91 1.68 49.67
CA ASP A 102 38.85 0.54 49.59
C ASP A 102 40.22 0.94 49.01
N TRP A 103 40.55 2.24 49.03
CA TRP A 103 41.79 2.85 48.52
C TRP A 103 42.03 2.65 47.01
N LYS A 104 41.05 2.10 46.28
CA LYS A 104 41.11 2.00 44.82
C LYS A 104 40.75 3.33 44.17
N GLU A 105 41.38 3.61 43.03
CA GLU A 105 41.06 4.77 42.21
C GLU A 105 40.40 4.38 40.89
N MET A 106 39.62 5.29 40.32
CA MET A 106 39.00 5.12 39.01
C MET A 106 38.91 6.45 38.27
N ILE A 107 39.41 6.46 37.04
CA ILE A 107 39.34 7.61 36.15
C ILE A 107 38.02 7.58 35.39
N VAL A 108 37.24 8.66 35.49
CA VAL A 108 35.93 8.79 34.83
C VAL A 108 35.70 10.18 34.26
N SER A 109 34.84 10.26 33.24
CA SER A 109 34.33 11.54 32.74
C SER A 109 33.27 12.12 33.68
N LYS A 110 33.03 13.44 33.56
CA LYS A 110 31.97 14.16 34.33
C LYS A 110 30.59 13.49 34.22
N GLU A 111 30.27 12.90 33.08
CA GLU A 111 28.99 12.23 32.80
C GLU A 111 28.77 10.96 33.65
N LYS A 112 29.88 10.33 34.07
CA LYS A 112 29.88 9.16 34.96
C LYS A 112 30.02 9.54 36.42
N LEU A 113 29.95 10.84 36.74
CA LEU A 113 29.92 11.36 38.10
C LEU A 113 28.55 11.95 38.42
N ARG A 114 28.18 11.87 39.69
CA ARG A 114 27.10 12.67 40.25
C ARG A 114 27.40 13.07 41.68
N VAL A 115 26.78 14.16 42.09
CA VAL A 115 26.81 14.63 43.49
C VAL A 115 26.34 13.49 44.40
N HIS A 116 27.13 13.17 45.42
CA HIS A 116 26.74 12.17 46.41
C HIS A 116 25.47 12.62 47.16
N ARG A 117 24.46 11.76 47.19
CA ARG A 117 23.17 12.04 47.85
C ARG A 117 22.69 10.80 48.60
N LYS A 118 22.15 11.02 49.80
CA LYS A 118 21.52 9.99 50.61
C LYS A 118 20.00 10.08 50.46
N TRP A 119 19.34 8.93 50.40
CA TRP A 119 17.88 8.84 50.42
C TRP A 119 17.44 8.58 51.86
N ILE A 120 16.90 9.60 52.53
CA ILE A 120 16.55 9.58 53.95
C ILE A 120 15.12 10.10 54.09
N ASN A 121 14.26 9.36 54.79
CA ASN A 121 12.87 9.75 55.08
C ASN A 121 12.13 10.33 53.86
N HIS A 122 12.13 9.56 52.75
CA HIS A 122 11.50 9.93 51.47
C HIS A 122 12.05 11.19 50.79
N ASN A 123 13.27 11.62 51.14
CA ASN A 123 13.90 12.81 50.58
C ASN A 123 15.37 12.56 50.21
N TRP A 124 15.83 13.23 49.15
CA TRP A 124 17.27 13.30 48.83
C TRP A 124 17.95 14.35 49.70
N VAL A 125 19.07 13.97 50.30
CA VAL A 125 19.93 14.84 51.12
C VAL A 125 21.34 14.86 50.51
N PRO A 126 21.88 16.03 50.13
CA PRO A 126 21.26 17.36 50.18
C PRO A 126 20.07 17.50 49.19
N ARG A 127 19.13 18.41 49.46
CA ARG A 127 17.99 18.66 48.56
C ARG A 127 18.44 19.33 47.25
N ILE A 128 17.68 19.13 46.17
CA ILE A 128 17.90 19.86 44.91
C ILE A 128 17.24 21.22 45.03
N THR A 129 17.96 22.30 44.72
CA THR A 129 17.38 23.65 44.74
C THR A 129 16.49 23.89 43.52
N ASN A 130 15.52 24.81 43.64
CA ASN A 130 14.65 25.18 42.52
C ASN A 130 15.44 25.73 41.31
N GLN A 131 16.57 26.39 41.56
CA GLN A 131 17.45 26.89 40.50
C GLN A 131 18.09 25.74 39.71
N GLN A 132 18.61 24.71 40.40
CA GLN A 132 19.16 23.51 39.77
C GLN A 132 18.11 22.76 38.94
N LEU A 133 16.86 22.69 39.42
CA LEU A 133 15.75 22.09 38.67
C LEU A 133 15.43 22.87 37.38
N LYS A 134 15.39 24.21 37.45
CA LYS A 134 15.16 25.07 36.28
C LYS A 134 16.29 24.92 35.23
N ASN A 135 17.55 24.87 35.67
CA ASN A 135 18.71 24.76 34.77
C ASN A 135 18.75 23.39 34.08
N ASN A 136 18.48 22.30 34.82
CA ASN A 136 18.33 20.96 34.24
C ASN A 136 17.21 20.89 33.19
N SER A 137 16.06 21.50 33.45
CA SER A 137 14.95 21.52 32.50
C SER A 137 15.33 22.28 31.22
N LYS A 138 16.04 23.41 31.33
CA LYS A 138 16.53 24.17 30.17
C LYS A 138 17.49 23.35 29.32
N GLU A 139 18.43 22.64 29.94
CA GLU A 139 19.41 21.83 29.22
C GLU A 139 18.76 20.61 28.53
N PHE A 140 17.82 19.94 29.22
CA PHE A 140 17.02 18.87 28.62
C PHE A 140 16.24 19.34 27.38
N CYS A 141 15.62 20.53 27.46
CA CYS A 141 14.95 21.14 26.30
C CYS A 141 15.91 21.47 25.15
N LYS A 142 17.15 21.89 25.44
CA LYS A 142 18.18 22.11 24.40
C LYS A 142 18.61 20.79 23.75
N GLU A 143 18.79 19.72 24.53
CA GLU A 143 19.10 18.40 24.00
C GLU A 143 17.99 17.85 23.11
N LEU A 144 16.72 17.98 23.53
CA LEU A 144 15.58 17.59 22.68
C LEU A 144 15.56 18.38 21.37
N LYS A 145 15.87 19.68 21.40
CA LYS A 145 15.98 20.50 20.18
C LYS A 145 17.17 20.08 19.30
N ARG A 146 18.33 19.75 19.87
CA ARG A 146 19.50 19.23 19.15
C ARG A 146 19.20 17.85 18.53
N ALA A 147 18.61 16.93 19.27
CA ALA A 147 18.18 15.63 18.81
C ALA A 147 17.14 15.75 17.68
N ARG A 148 16.16 16.64 17.81
CA ARG A 148 15.16 16.91 16.75
C ARG A 148 15.81 17.49 15.50
N ARG A 149 16.79 18.38 15.62
CA ARG A 149 17.55 18.92 14.47
C ARG A 149 18.43 17.86 13.81
N ALA A 150 19.05 16.97 14.58
CA ALA A 150 19.80 15.82 14.06
C ALA A 150 18.88 14.79 13.37
N ASN A 151 17.66 14.59 13.89
CA ASN A 151 16.72 13.58 13.39
C ASN A 151 15.85 14.06 12.21
N LYS A 152 15.80 15.37 11.94
CA LYS A 152 15.00 15.93 10.82
C LYS A 152 15.61 15.66 9.44
N ARG A 153 16.89 15.29 9.35
CA ARG A 153 17.59 15.17 8.06
C ARG A 153 17.57 13.79 7.41
N ASN A 154 17.19 12.69 8.07
CA ASN A 154 17.50 11.35 7.55
C ASN A 154 16.57 10.23 8.05
N MET A 155 15.26 10.40 8.07
CA MET A 155 14.35 9.26 8.35
C MET A 155 14.06 8.44 7.10
N ILE A 156 13.77 9.12 5.98
CA ILE A 156 13.51 8.46 4.69
C ILE A 156 14.76 7.73 4.17
N SER A 157 15.96 8.31 4.35
CA SER A 157 17.22 7.68 3.95
C SER A 157 17.58 6.42 4.75
N LYS A 158 16.94 6.19 5.89
CA LYS A 158 17.11 4.97 6.71
C LYS A 158 16.15 3.84 6.33
N LEU A 159 15.13 4.12 5.52
CA LEU A 159 14.19 3.08 5.09
C LEU A 159 14.91 2.02 4.23
N PRO A 160 14.52 0.74 4.29
CA PRO A 160 15.02 -0.30 3.38
C PRO A 160 14.66 -0.03 1.91
N ASP A 161 15.41 -0.60 0.98
CA ASP A 161 15.22 -0.41 -0.47
C ASP A 161 13.80 -0.80 -0.92
N CYS A 162 13.26 -1.90 -0.39
CA CYS A 162 11.91 -2.36 -0.73
C CYS A 162 10.82 -1.32 -0.39
N ILE A 163 10.96 -0.62 0.74
CA ILE A 163 10.03 0.42 1.15
C ILE A 163 10.17 1.65 0.26
N LEU A 164 11.39 2.02 -0.10
CA LEU A 164 11.63 3.13 -1.03
C LEU A 164 11.07 2.84 -2.42
N LEU A 165 11.26 1.62 -2.95
CA LEU A 165 10.67 1.17 -4.21
C LEU A 165 9.14 1.19 -4.15
N HIS A 166 8.55 0.74 -3.03
CA HIS A 166 7.11 0.81 -2.82
C HIS A 166 6.59 2.25 -2.82
N ILE A 167 7.25 3.16 -2.09
CA ILE A 167 6.90 4.59 -2.10
C ILE A 167 6.97 5.17 -3.51
N MET A 168 8.05 4.88 -4.24
CA MET A 168 8.25 5.35 -5.61
C MET A 168 7.25 4.73 -6.60
N SER A 169 6.74 3.53 -6.34
CA SER A 169 5.74 2.86 -7.19
C SER A 169 4.39 3.55 -7.21
N PHE A 170 4.10 4.43 -6.23
CA PHE A 170 2.92 5.29 -6.23
C PHE A 170 3.12 6.58 -7.04
N LEU A 171 4.34 6.87 -7.49
CA LEU A 171 4.65 8.05 -8.29
C LEU A 171 4.53 7.72 -9.78
N LYS A 172 4.10 8.71 -10.58
CA LYS A 172 4.25 8.65 -12.04
C LYS A 172 5.74 8.56 -12.38
N ALA A 173 6.07 7.87 -13.47
CA ALA A 173 7.44 7.57 -13.87
C ALA A 173 8.32 8.84 -13.93
N ARG A 174 7.79 9.95 -14.46
CA ARG A 174 8.50 11.24 -14.51
C ARG A 174 8.88 11.76 -13.12
N ASP A 175 7.96 11.67 -12.16
CA ASP A 175 8.20 12.16 -10.80
C ASP A 175 9.09 11.20 -10.02
N ALA A 176 8.94 9.90 -10.22
CA ALA A 176 9.86 8.90 -9.69
C ALA A 176 11.30 9.17 -10.18
N VAL A 177 11.50 9.45 -11.47
CA VAL A 177 12.82 9.81 -12.04
C VAL A 177 13.35 11.14 -11.47
N ARG A 178 12.48 12.13 -11.21
CA ARG A 178 12.90 13.37 -10.55
C ARG A 178 13.43 13.15 -9.15
N THR A 179 12.89 12.18 -8.40
CA THR A 179 13.41 11.87 -7.06
C THR A 179 14.84 11.31 -7.08
N CYS A 180 15.35 10.86 -8.24
CA CYS A 180 16.73 10.40 -8.36
C CYS A 180 17.77 11.49 -8.03
N ILE A 181 17.40 12.79 -8.04
CA ILE A 181 18.30 13.89 -7.63
C ILE A 181 18.60 13.90 -6.12
N LEU A 182 17.79 13.21 -5.31
CA LEU A 182 17.90 13.24 -3.85
C LEU A 182 19.15 12.51 -3.34
N SER A 183 19.58 11.43 -4.01
CA SER A 183 20.85 10.73 -3.72
C SER A 183 21.16 9.67 -4.78
N LYS A 184 22.40 9.18 -4.80
CA LYS A 184 22.82 8.03 -5.64
C LYS A 184 21.92 6.80 -5.43
N ARG A 185 21.55 6.51 -4.17
CA ARG A 185 20.68 5.38 -3.82
C ARG A 185 19.31 5.47 -4.51
N TRP A 186 18.69 6.64 -4.51
CA TRP A 186 17.40 6.84 -5.18
C TRP A 186 17.54 6.68 -6.69
N LYS A 187 18.63 7.21 -7.29
CA LYS A 187 18.94 7.02 -8.71
C LYS A 187 19.05 5.54 -9.10
N ASP A 188 19.65 4.70 -8.27
CA ASP A 188 19.77 3.27 -8.56
C ASP A 188 18.44 2.52 -8.36
N LEU A 189 17.66 2.89 -7.33
CA LEU A 189 16.33 2.33 -7.11
C LEU A 189 15.33 2.71 -8.21
N CYS A 190 15.43 3.92 -8.77
CA CYS A 190 14.62 4.35 -9.92
C CYS A 190 14.69 3.34 -11.09
N LYS A 191 15.85 2.70 -11.30
CA LYS A 191 16.07 1.73 -12.39
C LYS A 191 15.40 0.37 -12.16
N ARG A 192 15.05 0.08 -10.90
CA ARG A 192 14.51 -1.21 -10.43
C ARG A 192 13.00 -1.15 -10.17
N LEU A 193 12.31 -0.09 -10.60
CA LEU A 193 10.89 0.10 -10.30
C LEU A 193 10.02 -0.99 -10.94
N PRO A 194 9.19 -1.72 -10.19
CA PRO A 194 8.34 -2.77 -10.75
C PRO A 194 7.09 -2.22 -11.44
N THR A 195 6.73 -0.95 -11.17
CA THR A 195 5.52 -0.29 -11.68
C THR A 195 5.90 1.03 -12.34
N LEU A 196 5.38 1.27 -13.54
CA LEU A 196 5.54 2.53 -14.26
C LEU A 196 4.19 3.01 -14.77
N THR A 197 3.79 4.20 -14.31
CA THR A 197 2.66 4.95 -14.86
C THR A 197 3.17 6.19 -15.57
N TYR A 198 2.82 6.36 -16.84
CA TYR A 198 3.29 7.48 -17.65
C TYR A 198 2.14 8.16 -18.40
N ILE A 199 2.16 9.49 -18.39
CA ILE A 199 1.25 10.33 -19.17
C ILE A 199 2.10 11.11 -20.18
N PRO A 200 2.07 10.73 -21.45
CA PRO A 200 2.80 11.41 -22.50
C PRO A 200 2.30 12.85 -22.70
N SER A 201 3.20 13.81 -22.89
CA SER A 201 2.86 15.21 -23.21
C SER A 201 3.14 15.60 -24.67
N SER A 202 3.99 14.85 -25.35
CA SER A 202 4.38 15.01 -26.78
C SER A 202 5.09 13.75 -27.31
N ALA A 203 5.19 13.60 -28.63
CA ALA A 203 5.89 12.46 -29.27
C ALA A 203 7.32 12.32 -28.77
N GLN A 204 8.03 13.44 -28.68
CA GLN A 204 9.38 13.47 -28.13
C GLN A 204 9.43 13.04 -26.66
N SER A 205 8.45 13.44 -25.85
CA SER A 205 8.39 13.02 -24.44
C SER A 205 8.22 11.50 -24.33
N PHE A 206 7.38 10.91 -25.19
CA PHE A 206 7.13 9.48 -25.19
C PHE A 206 8.33 8.70 -25.70
N LYS A 207 8.98 9.17 -26.77
CA LYS A 207 10.24 8.63 -27.27
C LYS A 207 11.34 8.63 -26.20
N ASN A 208 11.47 9.72 -25.45
CA ASN A 208 12.41 9.81 -24.34
C ASN A 208 12.08 8.79 -23.23
N PHE A 209 10.80 8.64 -22.89
CA PHE A 209 10.34 7.63 -21.94
C PHE A 209 10.62 6.20 -22.43
N SER A 210 10.25 5.86 -23.66
CA SER A 210 10.53 4.55 -24.28
C SER A 210 12.03 4.25 -24.27
N SER A 211 12.85 5.21 -24.69
CA SER A 211 14.31 5.09 -24.64
C SER A 211 14.83 4.85 -23.22
N TRP A 212 14.32 5.59 -22.23
CA TRP A 212 14.71 5.41 -20.83
C TRP A 212 14.33 4.01 -20.29
N VAL A 213 13.12 3.54 -20.58
CA VAL A 213 12.66 2.19 -20.16
C VAL A 213 13.57 1.10 -20.72
N ARG A 214 14.02 1.23 -21.97
CA ARG A 214 14.86 0.23 -22.64
C ARG A 214 16.34 0.32 -22.26
N SER A 215 16.87 1.52 -22.01
CA SER A 215 18.33 1.73 -21.86
C SER A 215 18.79 1.92 -20.41
N SER A 216 17.93 2.42 -19.53
CA SER A 216 18.32 2.89 -18.20
C SER A 216 17.84 1.98 -17.08
N ARG A 217 16.93 1.05 -17.35
CA ARG A 217 16.44 0.08 -16.38
C ARG A 217 17.47 -0.99 -16.08
N ASP A 218 17.36 -1.56 -14.88
CA ASP A 218 18.07 -2.78 -14.53
C ASP A 218 17.29 -3.99 -15.08
N HIS A 219 17.83 -4.64 -16.11
CA HIS A 219 17.18 -5.77 -16.78
C HIS A 219 17.05 -7.03 -15.90
N SER A 220 17.79 -7.10 -14.78
CA SER A 220 17.60 -8.18 -13.79
C SER A 220 16.29 -8.02 -13.00
N CYS A 221 15.68 -6.83 -13.03
CA CYS A 221 14.46 -6.51 -12.29
C CYS A 221 13.25 -6.50 -13.23
N SER A 222 12.27 -7.36 -12.96
CA SER A 222 11.02 -7.44 -13.72
C SER A 222 10.23 -6.12 -13.66
N LEU A 223 9.77 -5.67 -14.83
CA LEU A 223 8.72 -4.66 -14.92
C LEU A 223 7.39 -5.38 -14.89
N LEU A 224 6.68 -5.31 -13.76
CA LEU A 224 5.44 -6.05 -13.56
C LEU A 224 4.23 -5.28 -14.10
N ASN A 225 4.24 -3.94 -13.96
CA ASN A 225 3.09 -3.11 -14.26
C ASN A 225 3.47 -1.92 -15.15
N LEU A 226 2.75 -1.76 -16.26
CA LEU A 226 2.88 -0.61 -17.15
C LEU A 226 1.49 -0.01 -17.40
N THR A 227 1.38 1.28 -17.11
CA THR A 227 0.21 2.09 -17.43
C THR A 227 0.63 3.26 -18.30
N ILE A 228 0.06 3.36 -19.50
CA ILE A 228 0.22 4.52 -20.39
C ILE A 228 -1.15 5.15 -20.57
N GLU A 229 -1.35 6.27 -19.87
CA GLU A 229 -2.61 7.02 -19.95
C GLU A 229 -2.53 8.04 -21.09
N ASN A 230 -3.68 8.32 -21.71
CA ASN A 230 -3.85 9.50 -22.55
C ASN A 230 -2.92 9.56 -23.79
N TYR A 231 -2.65 8.42 -24.44
CA TYR A 231 -1.81 8.39 -25.64
C TYR A 231 -2.59 8.92 -26.86
N TYR A 232 -2.53 10.24 -27.06
CA TYR A 232 -3.12 10.96 -28.21
C TYR A 232 -2.07 11.50 -29.18
N ILE A 233 -0.94 10.80 -29.30
CA ILE A 233 0.27 11.40 -29.84
C ILE A 233 0.62 10.84 -31.20
N ASN A 234 0.64 11.72 -32.20
CA ASN A 234 1.06 11.41 -33.57
C ASN A 234 2.56 11.28 -33.69
N GLY A 235 3.01 10.29 -34.48
CA GLY A 235 4.41 10.14 -34.89
C GLY A 235 5.28 9.39 -33.89
N SER A 236 4.70 8.64 -32.96
CA SER A 236 5.43 7.79 -32.00
C SER A 236 4.98 6.32 -32.00
N GLU A 237 4.35 5.87 -33.07
CA GLU A 237 3.79 4.53 -33.23
C GLU A 237 4.88 3.45 -33.17
N SER A 238 6.01 3.70 -33.84
CA SER A 238 7.20 2.83 -33.78
C SER A 238 7.82 2.78 -32.38
N ASP A 239 7.86 3.91 -31.66
CA ASP A 239 8.34 3.96 -30.28
C ASP A 239 7.40 3.17 -29.33
N LEU A 240 6.10 3.14 -29.62
CA LEU A 240 5.12 2.37 -28.85
C LEU A 240 5.27 0.89 -29.13
N TYR A 241 5.39 0.50 -30.40
CA TYR A 241 5.60 -0.88 -30.81
C TYR A 241 6.88 -1.45 -30.16
N THR A 242 8.00 -0.73 -30.26
CA THR A 242 9.28 -1.14 -29.69
C THR A 242 9.25 -1.19 -28.16
N LEU A 243 8.53 -0.27 -27.51
CA LEU A 243 8.29 -0.33 -26.07
C LEU A 243 7.50 -1.58 -25.68
N LEU A 244 6.38 -1.86 -26.36
CA LEU A 244 5.53 -3.01 -26.08
C LEU A 244 6.27 -4.32 -26.30
N GLN A 245 7.00 -4.45 -27.40
CA GLN A 245 7.85 -5.61 -27.68
C GLN A 245 8.86 -5.85 -26.55
N TYR A 246 9.52 -4.79 -26.07
CA TYR A 246 10.44 -4.88 -24.95
C TYR A 246 9.75 -5.29 -23.65
N VAL A 247 8.68 -4.61 -23.22
CA VAL A 247 8.07 -4.92 -21.91
C VAL A 247 7.40 -6.29 -21.86
N LEU A 248 6.75 -6.72 -22.96
CA LEU A 248 6.09 -8.01 -23.03
C LEU A 248 7.09 -9.18 -23.04
N SER A 249 8.27 -9.00 -23.65
CA SER A 249 9.36 -9.99 -23.59
C SER A 249 10.03 -10.09 -22.21
N HIS A 250 9.75 -9.15 -21.31
CA HIS A 250 10.32 -9.09 -19.95
C HIS A 250 9.29 -9.41 -18.87
N ASN A 251 8.34 -10.30 -19.18
CA ASN A 251 7.34 -10.84 -18.25
C ASN A 251 6.43 -9.79 -17.61
N LEU A 252 5.98 -8.81 -18.40
CA LEU A 252 4.97 -7.84 -17.96
C LEU A 252 3.67 -8.57 -17.55
N GLN A 253 3.16 -8.29 -16.35
CA GLN A 253 1.98 -8.94 -15.81
C GLN A 253 0.72 -8.08 -15.90
N HIS A 254 0.85 -6.76 -15.80
CA HIS A 254 -0.26 -5.82 -15.88
C HIS A 254 0.03 -4.76 -16.95
N LEU A 255 -0.86 -4.70 -17.94
CA LEU A 255 -0.83 -3.69 -18.99
C LEU A 255 -2.14 -2.91 -19.00
N ASN A 256 -2.06 -1.59 -18.85
CA ASN A 256 -3.15 -0.67 -19.10
C ASN A 256 -2.69 0.39 -20.11
N ILE A 257 -3.39 0.49 -21.24
CA ILE A 257 -3.06 1.47 -22.26
C ILE A 257 -4.33 2.04 -22.92
N MET A 258 -4.36 3.37 -22.98
CA MET A 258 -5.37 4.13 -23.72
C MET A 258 -4.76 4.65 -25.03
N ILE A 259 -5.29 4.26 -26.19
CA ILE A 259 -4.72 4.57 -27.52
C ILE A 259 -5.75 5.33 -28.36
N ASN A 260 -5.32 6.31 -29.14
CA ASN A 260 -6.13 6.87 -30.21
C ASN A 260 -5.81 6.21 -31.56
N PRO A 261 -6.74 5.41 -32.12
CA PRO A 261 -6.53 4.65 -33.33
C PRO A 261 -6.46 5.48 -34.61
N SER A 262 -7.08 6.66 -34.66
CA SER A 262 -7.05 7.54 -35.84
C SER A 262 -5.62 7.98 -36.22
N ILE A 263 -4.69 7.79 -35.29
CA ILE A 263 -3.30 8.20 -35.37
C ILE A 263 -2.38 6.97 -35.55
N THR A 264 -2.82 5.77 -35.17
CA THR A 264 -2.10 4.49 -35.33
C THR A 264 -2.79 3.61 -36.38
N PRO A 265 -2.68 3.91 -37.69
CA PRO A 265 -3.49 3.25 -38.73
C PRO A 265 -3.16 1.76 -38.92
N LYS A 266 -2.07 1.27 -38.33
CA LYS A 266 -1.69 -0.14 -38.35
C LYS A 266 -1.60 -0.67 -36.93
N TYR A 267 -2.59 -1.42 -36.48
CA TYR A 267 -2.64 -2.07 -35.16
C TYR A 267 -1.68 -3.27 -35.04
N GLU A 268 -0.47 -3.14 -35.59
CA GLU A 268 0.55 -4.20 -35.64
C GLU A 268 1.02 -4.64 -34.24
N PHE A 269 0.74 -3.85 -33.20
CA PHE A 269 1.05 -4.19 -31.82
C PHE A 269 -0.02 -5.08 -31.15
N LEU A 270 -1.26 -5.15 -31.65
CA LEU A 270 -2.31 -5.96 -31.01
C LEU A 270 -1.95 -7.47 -30.99
N PRO A 271 -1.41 -8.07 -32.06
CA PRO A 271 -0.91 -9.43 -32.02
C PRO A 271 0.16 -9.66 -30.95
N LEU A 272 1.04 -8.68 -30.70
CA LEU A 272 2.05 -8.77 -29.64
C LEU A 272 1.40 -8.86 -28.25
N ILE A 273 0.40 -8.00 -28.01
CA ILE A 273 -0.30 -7.95 -26.72
C ILE A 273 -1.11 -9.22 -26.49
N PHE A 274 -1.93 -9.62 -27.48
CA PHE A 274 -2.85 -10.75 -27.39
C PHE A 274 -2.18 -12.13 -27.48
N GLY A 275 -0.86 -12.18 -27.73
CA GLY A 275 -0.04 -13.39 -27.67
C GLY A 275 0.86 -13.48 -26.43
N SER A 276 0.70 -12.60 -25.45
CA SER A 276 1.54 -12.61 -24.24
C SER A 276 1.19 -13.76 -23.29
N HIS A 277 2.21 -14.47 -22.82
CA HIS A 277 2.06 -15.59 -21.89
C HIS A 277 2.10 -15.18 -20.42
N SER A 278 2.55 -13.94 -20.14
CA SER A 278 2.79 -13.45 -18.78
C SER A 278 1.72 -12.49 -18.26
N LEU A 279 0.88 -11.93 -19.16
CA LEU A 279 -0.16 -10.98 -18.78
C LEU A 279 -1.23 -11.66 -17.92
N THR A 280 -1.45 -11.11 -16.72
CA THR A 280 -2.53 -11.49 -15.80
C THR A 280 -3.66 -10.46 -15.80
N PHE A 281 -3.36 -9.21 -16.15
CA PHE A 281 -4.30 -8.11 -16.28
C PHE A 281 -4.04 -7.36 -17.58
N LEU A 282 -5.09 -7.14 -18.37
CA LEU A 282 -5.05 -6.37 -19.60
C LEU A 282 -6.22 -5.40 -19.69
N GLU A 283 -5.92 -4.11 -19.79
CA GLU A 283 -6.89 -3.06 -20.11
C GLU A 283 -6.45 -2.30 -21.35
N LEU A 284 -7.25 -2.44 -22.42
CA LEU A 284 -7.06 -1.74 -23.68
C LEU A 284 -8.27 -0.84 -23.95
N SER A 285 -8.03 0.46 -24.07
CA SER A 285 -9.08 1.43 -24.41
C SER A 285 -8.71 2.20 -25.66
N LEU A 286 -9.57 2.14 -26.68
CA LEU A 286 -9.42 2.93 -27.88
C LEU A 286 -10.31 4.19 -27.79
N VAL A 287 -9.76 5.35 -28.15
CA VAL A 287 -10.46 6.64 -28.09
C VAL A 287 -10.50 7.26 -29.47
N ASN A 288 -11.68 7.66 -29.96
CA ASN A 288 -11.89 8.19 -31.31
C ASN A 288 -11.74 7.16 -32.45
N GLY A 289 -11.95 5.88 -32.16
CA GLY A 289 -12.16 4.86 -33.19
C GLY A 289 -12.14 3.44 -32.62
N TYR A 290 -12.06 2.46 -33.52
CA TYR A 290 -12.24 1.05 -33.21
C TYR A 290 -11.15 0.18 -33.86
N ALA A 291 -10.71 -0.87 -33.15
CA ALA A 291 -9.83 -1.89 -33.71
C ALA A 291 -10.53 -3.23 -33.84
N LYS A 292 -10.16 -4.00 -34.86
CA LYS A 292 -10.59 -5.37 -35.05
C LYS A 292 -9.88 -6.28 -34.04
N CYS A 293 -10.65 -6.94 -33.19
CA CYS A 293 -10.15 -7.93 -32.25
C CYS A 293 -9.78 -9.22 -33.02
N PRO A 294 -8.68 -9.92 -32.65
CA PRO A 294 -8.40 -11.25 -33.18
C PRO A 294 -9.57 -12.21 -32.92
N LYS A 295 -9.74 -13.18 -33.82
CA LYS A 295 -10.78 -14.22 -33.69
C LYS A 295 -10.62 -15.06 -32.43
N SER A 296 -9.39 -15.18 -31.92
CA SER A 296 -9.10 -15.92 -30.70
C SER A 296 -7.94 -15.26 -29.95
N LEU A 297 -8.05 -15.15 -28.63
CA LEU A 297 -7.03 -14.60 -27.76
C LEU A 297 -6.29 -15.75 -27.06
N HIS A 298 -4.96 -15.76 -27.19
CA HIS A 298 -4.10 -16.78 -26.56
C HIS A 298 -3.33 -16.16 -25.39
N LEU A 299 -4.05 -15.96 -24.29
CA LEU A 299 -3.54 -15.31 -23.07
C LEU A 299 -3.69 -16.27 -21.87
N PRO A 300 -2.78 -17.25 -21.71
CA PRO A 300 -2.97 -18.38 -20.79
C PRO A 300 -2.93 -18.02 -19.30
N ALA A 301 -2.31 -16.89 -18.93
CA ALA A 301 -2.21 -16.41 -17.55
C ALA A 301 -3.26 -15.33 -17.19
N LEU A 302 -4.10 -14.93 -18.14
CA LEU A 302 -4.97 -13.75 -18.01
C LEU A 302 -6.15 -14.00 -17.09
N ARG A 303 -6.25 -13.19 -16.04
CA ARG A 303 -7.33 -13.22 -15.04
C ARG A 303 -8.33 -12.10 -15.24
N THR A 304 -7.91 -10.96 -15.77
CA THR A 304 -8.75 -9.79 -15.97
C THR A 304 -8.53 -9.19 -17.34
N LEU A 305 -9.60 -9.06 -18.12
CA LEU A 305 -9.60 -8.48 -19.46
C LEU A 305 -10.63 -7.35 -19.55
N HIS A 306 -10.16 -6.14 -19.79
CA HIS A 306 -10.99 -4.98 -20.07
C HIS A 306 -10.72 -4.49 -21.50
N LEU A 307 -11.76 -4.52 -22.34
CA LEU A 307 -11.69 -4.03 -23.72
C LEU A 307 -12.71 -2.90 -23.90
N LYS A 308 -12.23 -1.76 -24.41
CA LYS A 308 -13.07 -0.62 -24.75
C LYS A 308 -12.87 -0.20 -26.21
N CYS A 309 -13.97 -0.04 -26.94
CA CYS A 309 -14.01 0.36 -28.36
C CYS A 309 -13.39 -0.68 -29.31
N PHE A 310 -13.73 -1.97 -29.16
CA PHE A 310 -13.27 -3.05 -30.05
C PHE A 310 -14.39 -3.60 -30.92
N ASN A 311 -14.03 -3.99 -32.16
CA ASN A 311 -14.90 -4.67 -33.09
C ASN A 311 -14.60 -6.17 -33.09
N PHE A 312 -15.62 -6.99 -32.88
CA PHE A 312 -15.53 -8.44 -32.91
C PHE A 312 -16.02 -8.99 -34.24
N VAL A 313 -15.41 -10.10 -34.67
CA VAL A 313 -15.69 -10.74 -35.95
C VAL A 313 -16.00 -12.21 -35.78
N THR A 314 -16.69 -12.79 -36.76
CA THR A 314 -17.13 -14.17 -36.71
C THR A 314 -15.96 -15.13 -36.53
N THR A 315 -16.12 -15.99 -35.54
CA THR A 315 -15.32 -17.18 -35.31
C THR A 315 -15.93 -18.34 -36.12
N HIS A 316 -17.17 -18.71 -35.82
CA HIS A 316 -17.95 -19.78 -36.48
C HIS A 316 -19.44 -19.44 -36.48
N TYR A 317 -20.20 -19.78 -37.53
CA TYR A 317 -21.67 -19.66 -37.57
C TYR A 317 -22.23 -18.30 -37.10
N HIS A 318 -21.68 -17.18 -37.59
CA HIS A 318 -22.04 -15.81 -37.18
C HIS A 318 -21.78 -15.45 -35.71
N CYS A 319 -21.15 -16.35 -34.95
CA CYS A 319 -20.81 -16.17 -33.55
C CYS A 319 -19.37 -15.66 -33.41
N ALA A 320 -19.17 -14.66 -32.55
CA ALA A 320 -17.86 -14.16 -32.16
C ALA A 320 -17.54 -14.59 -30.72
N ASP A 321 -16.52 -15.43 -30.52
CA ASP A 321 -16.02 -15.84 -29.20
C ASP A 321 -14.49 -15.80 -29.12
N PRO A 322 -13.89 -14.60 -28.97
CA PRO A 322 -12.44 -14.47 -28.88
C PRO A 322 -11.88 -14.93 -27.52
N PHE A 323 -12.72 -15.18 -26.51
CA PHE A 323 -12.30 -15.34 -25.10
C PHE A 323 -12.18 -16.80 -24.65
N SER A 324 -12.67 -17.75 -25.44
CA SER A 324 -12.72 -19.19 -25.15
C SER A 324 -11.37 -19.82 -24.75
N ASN A 325 -10.26 -19.29 -25.28
CA ASN A 325 -8.90 -19.79 -24.98
C ASN A 325 -8.23 -19.12 -23.76
N CYS A 326 -8.91 -18.20 -23.07
CA CYS A 326 -8.43 -17.60 -21.82
C CYS A 326 -8.87 -18.43 -20.61
N HIS A 327 -8.22 -19.58 -20.39
CA HIS A 327 -8.68 -20.62 -19.44
C HIS A 327 -8.63 -20.28 -17.95
N VAL A 328 -8.03 -19.15 -17.56
CA VAL A 328 -7.98 -18.67 -16.15
C VAL A 328 -8.65 -17.31 -15.97
N LEU A 329 -9.40 -16.87 -16.99
CA LEU A 329 -10.09 -15.59 -17.00
C LEU A 329 -11.20 -15.56 -15.94
N ASN A 330 -11.10 -14.61 -15.03
CA ASN A 330 -12.03 -14.44 -13.92
C ASN A 330 -12.96 -13.24 -14.10
N THR A 331 -12.45 -12.16 -14.71
CA THR A 331 -13.16 -10.91 -14.95
C THR A 331 -13.06 -10.49 -16.40
N LEU A 332 -14.21 -10.23 -17.04
CA LEU A 332 -14.32 -9.71 -18.40
C LEU A 332 -15.16 -8.43 -18.40
N GLN A 333 -14.62 -7.36 -18.96
CA GLN A 333 -15.34 -6.10 -19.17
C GLN A 333 -15.26 -5.68 -20.63
N LEU A 334 -16.42 -5.48 -21.25
CA LEU A 334 -16.57 -4.99 -22.62
C LEU A 334 -17.32 -3.66 -22.59
N LYS A 335 -16.73 -2.61 -23.17
CA LYS A 335 -17.33 -1.27 -23.20
C LYS A 335 -17.30 -0.66 -24.60
N TYR A 336 -18.42 -0.15 -25.09
CA TYR A 336 -18.50 0.50 -26.42
C TYR A 336 -17.99 -0.42 -27.54
N CYS A 337 -18.28 -1.72 -27.49
CA CYS A 337 -17.84 -2.66 -28.51
C CYS A 337 -18.94 -2.94 -29.54
N SER A 338 -18.59 -3.48 -30.70
CA SER A 338 -19.57 -3.87 -31.71
C SER A 338 -19.17 -5.15 -32.43
N LEU A 339 -20.15 -5.79 -33.07
CA LEU A 339 -19.91 -6.85 -34.04
C LEU A 339 -19.86 -6.24 -35.44
N ILE A 340 -18.94 -6.73 -36.26
CA ILE A 340 -18.79 -6.30 -37.66
C ILE A 340 -18.76 -7.52 -38.58
N ASP A 341 -18.72 -7.25 -39.89
CA ASP A 341 -18.74 -8.25 -40.95
C ASP A 341 -20.06 -9.08 -40.87
N ASP A 342 -19.97 -10.40 -40.83
CA ASP A 342 -21.09 -11.34 -40.75
C ASP A 342 -21.44 -11.76 -39.31
N ALA A 343 -20.81 -11.14 -38.30
CA ALA A 343 -21.02 -11.50 -36.90
C ALA A 343 -22.34 -10.91 -36.38
N GLN A 344 -23.17 -11.77 -35.81
CA GLN A 344 -24.49 -11.42 -35.26
C GLN A 344 -24.57 -11.74 -33.76
N ILE A 345 -23.92 -12.83 -33.34
CA ILE A 345 -24.02 -13.36 -31.98
C ILE A 345 -22.71 -13.12 -31.24
N LEU A 346 -22.76 -12.42 -30.10
CA LEU A 346 -21.63 -12.40 -29.18
C LEU A 346 -21.72 -13.61 -28.26
N CYS A 347 -20.79 -14.54 -28.43
CA CYS A 347 -20.69 -15.71 -27.57
C CYS A 347 -19.59 -15.49 -26.53
N ILE A 348 -19.90 -15.80 -25.27
CA ILE A 348 -18.92 -15.76 -24.18
C ILE A 348 -18.92 -17.14 -23.54
N SER A 349 -18.03 -18.01 -24.01
CA SER A 349 -17.90 -19.38 -23.50
C SER A 349 -16.65 -19.49 -22.64
N ASN A 350 -16.81 -19.43 -21.32
CA ASN A 350 -15.68 -19.46 -20.39
C ASN A 350 -16.06 -20.07 -19.05
N GLN A 351 -15.37 -21.16 -18.67
CA GLN A 351 -15.68 -21.93 -17.46
C GLN A 351 -15.19 -21.26 -16.17
N THR A 352 -14.22 -20.34 -16.23
CA THR A 352 -13.63 -19.71 -15.04
C THR A 352 -14.16 -18.31 -14.76
N LEU A 353 -14.94 -17.76 -15.70
CA LEU A 353 -15.44 -16.39 -15.61
C LEU A 353 -16.45 -16.26 -14.47
N SER A 354 -16.13 -15.37 -13.53
CA SER A 354 -16.97 -15.09 -12.35
C SER A 354 -17.62 -13.71 -12.40
N ASN A 355 -17.01 -12.76 -13.13
CA ASN A 355 -17.47 -11.38 -13.23
C ASN A 355 -17.51 -10.94 -14.69
N LEU A 356 -18.69 -10.55 -15.16
CA LEU A 356 -18.93 -10.06 -16.50
C LEU A 356 -19.56 -8.68 -16.45
N THR A 357 -18.97 -7.72 -17.16
CA THR A 357 -19.54 -6.39 -17.39
C THR A 357 -19.65 -6.12 -18.88
N ILE A 358 -20.85 -5.81 -19.35
CA ILE A 358 -21.13 -5.45 -20.74
C ILE A 358 -21.80 -4.08 -20.75
N SER A 359 -21.16 -3.09 -21.39
CA SER A 359 -21.68 -1.73 -21.50
C SER A 359 -21.61 -1.21 -22.93
N TYR A 360 -22.69 -0.65 -23.48
CA TYR A 360 -22.71 -0.12 -24.85
C TYR A 360 -22.18 -1.10 -25.92
N VAL A 361 -22.56 -2.38 -25.84
CA VAL A 361 -22.17 -3.38 -26.84
C VAL A 361 -23.28 -3.56 -27.88
N LEU A 362 -22.92 -3.39 -29.16
CA LEU A 362 -23.82 -3.57 -30.31
C LEU A 362 -23.67 -4.97 -30.89
N ALA A 363 -24.62 -5.86 -30.58
CA ALA A 363 -24.76 -7.21 -31.13
C ALA A 363 -26.25 -7.53 -31.34
N ASP A 364 -26.58 -8.43 -32.28
CA ASP A 364 -27.97 -8.85 -32.49
C ASP A 364 -28.43 -9.79 -31.37
N GLN A 365 -27.54 -10.69 -30.93
CA GLN A 365 -27.81 -11.66 -29.86
C GLN A 365 -26.59 -11.88 -28.96
N PHE A 366 -26.86 -12.34 -27.74
CA PHE A 366 -25.85 -12.72 -26.75
C PHE A 366 -26.08 -14.18 -26.33
N SER A 367 -25.02 -14.98 -26.42
CA SER A 367 -24.99 -16.36 -25.94
C SER A 367 -23.94 -16.49 -24.83
N LEU A 368 -24.40 -16.80 -23.62
CA LEU A 368 -23.52 -16.90 -22.45
C LEU A 368 -23.36 -18.37 -22.06
N SER A 369 -22.13 -18.85 -22.11
CA SER A 369 -21.70 -20.18 -21.68
C SER A 369 -20.70 -20.10 -20.52
N THR A 370 -21.17 -19.62 -19.37
CA THR A 370 -20.37 -19.24 -18.20
C THR A 370 -20.98 -19.75 -16.88
N PRO A 371 -20.86 -21.05 -16.55
CA PRO A 371 -21.58 -21.65 -15.42
C PRO A 371 -21.15 -21.10 -14.06
N ASN A 372 -19.91 -20.64 -13.91
CA ASN A 372 -19.39 -20.09 -12.64
C ASN A 372 -19.60 -18.56 -12.51
N LEU A 373 -20.45 -17.96 -13.34
CA LEU A 373 -20.71 -16.53 -13.31
C LEU A 373 -21.46 -16.15 -12.03
N SER A 374 -20.87 -15.25 -11.25
CA SER A 374 -21.39 -14.79 -9.95
C SER A 374 -21.86 -13.33 -9.96
N PHE A 375 -21.20 -12.49 -10.76
CA PHE A 375 -21.53 -11.08 -10.93
C PHE A 375 -21.75 -10.77 -12.40
N PHE A 376 -22.92 -10.22 -12.73
CA PHE A 376 -23.22 -9.78 -14.09
C PHE A 376 -23.72 -8.34 -14.08
N THR A 377 -23.02 -7.47 -14.80
CA THR A 377 -23.46 -6.09 -15.03
C THR A 377 -23.72 -5.88 -16.51
N ILE A 378 -24.89 -5.35 -16.81
CA ILE A 378 -25.31 -4.97 -18.15
C ILE A 378 -25.82 -3.53 -18.08
N SER A 379 -25.27 -2.68 -18.94
CA SER A 379 -25.68 -1.27 -18.97
C SER A 379 -25.75 -0.80 -20.41
N GLU A 380 -26.76 0.00 -20.75
CA GLU A 380 -26.67 0.83 -21.97
C GLU A 380 -26.48 0.03 -23.28
N CYS A 381 -26.95 -1.22 -23.31
CA CYS A 381 -26.82 -2.09 -24.48
C CYS A 381 -28.18 -2.27 -25.16
N ALA A 382 -28.19 -2.47 -26.48
CA ALA A 382 -29.42 -2.73 -27.26
C ALA A 382 -30.07 -4.10 -26.96
N ILE A 383 -29.64 -4.76 -25.89
CA ILE A 383 -30.00 -6.13 -25.49
C ILE A 383 -31.49 -6.24 -25.14
N PHE A 384 -32.16 -5.11 -24.89
CA PHE A 384 -33.62 -5.02 -24.81
C PHE A 384 -34.35 -5.23 -26.15
N ARG A 385 -33.65 -5.61 -27.23
CA ARG A 385 -34.24 -5.92 -28.54
C ARG A 385 -34.45 -7.41 -28.81
N GLN A 386 -33.68 -8.34 -28.21
CA GLN A 386 -33.86 -9.80 -28.38
C GLN A 386 -33.43 -10.64 -27.15
N LEU A 387 -33.90 -11.88 -27.07
CA LEU A 387 -33.72 -12.80 -25.94
C LEU A 387 -32.25 -13.22 -25.75
N LEU A 388 -31.78 -13.38 -24.50
CA LEU A 388 -30.61 -14.22 -24.23
C LEU A 388 -30.95 -15.65 -24.66
N SER A 389 -30.26 -16.18 -25.65
CA SER A 389 -30.25 -17.63 -25.88
C SER A 389 -29.33 -18.26 -24.83
N SER A 390 -29.68 -18.11 -23.54
CA SER A 390 -28.94 -18.74 -22.46
C SER A 390 -29.23 -20.24 -22.49
N THR A 391 -28.30 -21.02 -23.01
CA THR A 391 -28.25 -22.47 -22.81
C THR A 391 -27.80 -22.85 -21.39
N CYS A 392 -27.52 -21.86 -20.53
CA CYS A 392 -26.83 -22.06 -19.27
C CYS A 392 -27.73 -21.94 -18.05
N ASN A 393 -27.56 -22.91 -17.16
CA ASN A 393 -27.99 -22.82 -15.78
C ASN A 393 -27.10 -21.77 -15.08
N LEU A 394 -27.58 -20.53 -14.94
CA LEU A 394 -26.92 -19.46 -14.19
C LEU A 394 -27.07 -19.67 -12.67
N SER A 395 -26.89 -20.91 -12.21
CA SER A 395 -27.18 -21.33 -10.84
C SER A 395 -26.28 -20.69 -9.79
N PHE A 396 -25.09 -20.21 -10.18
CA PHE A 396 -24.15 -19.53 -9.29
C PHE A 396 -24.24 -18.00 -9.35
N LEU A 397 -25.18 -17.45 -10.11
CA LEU A 397 -25.33 -16.01 -10.28
C LEU A 397 -25.91 -15.38 -9.02
N GLN A 398 -25.07 -14.65 -8.29
CA GLN A 398 -25.44 -14.02 -7.03
C GLN A 398 -26.00 -12.62 -7.24
N GLN A 399 -25.33 -11.80 -8.06
CA GLN A 399 -25.69 -10.41 -8.24
C GLN A 399 -25.77 -10.03 -9.71
N VAL A 400 -26.88 -9.35 -10.05
CA VAL A 400 -27.08 -8.74 -11.35
C VAL A 400 -27.32 -7.25 -11.20
N ASN A 401 -26.64 -6.45 -12.02
CA ASN A 401 -26.89 -5.02 -12.15
C ASN A 401 -27.32 -4.67 -13.57
N ILE A 402 -28.46 -3.98 -13.69
CA ILE A 402 -29.06 -3.60 -14.97
C ILE A 402 -29.29 -2.10 -14.98
N ASP A 403 -28.51 -1.38 -15.78
CA ASP A 403 -28.62 0.08 -15.93
C ASP A 403 -29.15 0.44 -17.35
N TYR A 404 -30.16 1.30 -17.43
CA TYR A 404 -30.89 1.61 -18.68
C TYR A 404 -30.59 2.99 -19.26
N PHE A 405 -30.72 3.10 -20.60
CA PHE A 405 -30.69 4.36 -21.32
C PHE A 405 -32.04 4.76 -21.92
N SER A 406 -32.37 6.03 -21.75
CA SER A 406 -33.45 6.76 -22.40
C SER A 406 -33.34 6.76 -23.93
N GLY A 407 -34.35 6.25 -24.65
CA GLY A 407 -34.57 6.64 -26.05
C GLY A 407 -34.69 5.52 -27.09
N GLY A 408 -35.13 4.32 -26.72
CA GLY A 408 -35.50 3.31 -27.71
C GLY A 408 -36.59 2.39 -27.20
N ASP A 409 -37.43 1.93 -28.13
CA ASP A 409 -38.60 1.05 -27.94
C ASP A 409 -38.21 -0.36 -27.44
N GLY A 410 -37.46 -0.44 -26.35
CA GLY A 410 -37.15 -1.68 -25.67
C GLY A 410 -38.46 -2.38 -25.31
N LYS A 411 -38.66 -3.61 -25.79
CA LYS A 411 -39.89 -4.33 -25.46
C LYS A 411 -39.77 -4.81 -24.02
N ALA A 412 -40.56 -4.27 -23.10
CA ALA A 412 -40.56 -4.75 -21.70
C ALA A 412 -40.79 -6.27 -21.59
N SER A 413 -41.43 -6.88 -22.60
CA SER A 413 -41.58 -8.34 -22.71
C SER A 413 -40.25 -9.10 -22.76
N ILE A 414 -39.16 -8.50 -23.27
CA ILE A 414 -37.82 -9.10 -23.26
C ILE A 414 -37.22 -9.01 -21.86
N PHE A 415 -37.39 -7.89 -21.17
CA PHE A 415 -36.96 -7.77 -19.79
C PHE A 415 -37.68 -8.75 -18.86
N LEU A 416 -38.98 -8.97 -19.05
CA LEU A 416 -39.72 -9.98 -18.30
C LEU A 416 -39.17 -11.40 -18.51
N LYS A 417 -38.72 -11.73 -19.73
CA LYS A 417 -38.05 -13.01 -19.99
C LYS A 417 -36.66 -13.09 -19.33
N TRP A 418 -35.95 -11.97 -19.22
CA TRP A 418 -34.72 -11.90 -18.43
C TRP A 418 -34.99 -12.19 -16.95
N LEU A 419 -36.04 -11.62 -16.36
CA LEU A 419 -36.40 -11.90 -14.96
C LEU A 419 -36.65 -13.39 -14.70
N GLN A 420 -37.20 -14.13 -15.67
CA GLN A 420 -37.36 -15.58 -15.55
C GLN A 420 -36.01 -16.30 -15.45
N VAL A 421 -35.03 -15.88 -16.26
CA VAL A 421 -33.67 -16.42 -16.23
C VAL A 421 -32.94 -16.03 -14.94
N LEU A 422 -33.24 -14.85 -14.40
CA LEU A 422 -32.63 -14.28 -13.20
C LEU A 422 -33.40 -14.61 -11.91
N ALA A 423 -34.38 -15.51 -11.95
CA ALA A 423 -35.29 -15.74 -10.82
C ALA A 423 -34.58 -16.18 -9.52
N ASN A 424 -33.39 -16.76 -9.62
CA ASN A 424 -32.65 -17.32 -8.49
C ASN A 424 -31.50 -16.42 -7.97
N VAL A 425 -31.37 -15.18 -8.46
CA VAL A 425 -30.27 -14.29 -8.03
C VAL A 425 -30.55 -13.71 -6.63
N GLU A 426 -29.50 -13.55 -5.82
CA GLU A 426 -29.61 -13.00 -4.47
C GLU A 426 -29.87 -11.49 -4.48
N ILE A 427 -29.21 -10.77 -5.39
CA ILE A 427 -29.27 -9.32 -5.49
C ILE A 427 -29.52 -8.92 -6.94
N LEU A 428 -30.72 -8.40 -7.22
CA LEU A 428 -31.04 -7.76 -8.49
C LEU A 428 -31.10 -6.24 -8.30
N LYS A 429 -30.12 -5.53 -8.87
CA LYS A 429 -30.10 -4.07 -8.94
C LYS A 429 -30.58 -3.63 -10.31
N VAL A 430 -31.54 -2.73 -10.31
CA VAL A 430 -32.19 -2.24 -11.52
C VAL A 430 -32.30 -0.73 -11.42
N ASP A 431 -31.83 -0.03 -12.45
CA ASP A 431 -31.99 1.42 -12.53
C ASP A 431 -33.46 1.84 -12.68
N ASN A 432 -33.78 3.05 -12.19
CA ASN A 432 -35.14 3.60 -12.26
C ASN A 432 -35.68 3.65 -13.70
N GLY A 433 -34.83 3.87 -14.71
CA GLY A 433 -35.23 3.87 -16.11
C GLY A 433 -35.84 2.55 -16.58
N VAL A 434 -35.26 1.40 -16.16
CA VAL A 434 -35.82 0.08 -16.49
C VAL A 434 -37.20 -0.08 -15.83
N ILE A 435 -37.33 0.33 -14.57
CA ILE A 435 -38.59 0.21 -13.80
C ILE A 435 -39.71 1.00 -14.50
N GLN A 436 -39.42 2.23 -14.93
CA GLN A 436 -40.39 3.05 -15.68
C GLN A 436 -40.87 2.34 -16.96
N GLU A 437 -39.97 1.66 -17.67
CA GLU A 437 -40.31 0.99 -18.93
C GLU A 437 -41.13 -0.28 -18.75
N ILE A 438 -40.92 -1.02 -17.65
CA ILE A 438 -41.82 -2.12 -17.25
C ILE A 438 -43.21 -1.56 -16.97
N LEU A 439 -43.30 -0.50 -16.17
CA LEU A 439 -44.57 0.11 -15.79
C LEU A 439 -45.33 0.62 -17.03
N ARG A 440 -44.66 1.25 -18.00
CA ARG A 440 -45.30 1.68 -19.26
C ARG A 440 -46.01 0.56 -19.99
N VAL A 441 -45.40 -0.63 -20.08
CA VAL A 441 -46.02 -1.78 -20.75
C VAL A 441 -47.18 -2.36 -19.95
N SER A 442 -47.09 -2.35 -18.61
CA SER A 442 -48.21 -2.75 -17.74
C SER A 442 -49.42 -1.82 -17.91
N TYR A 443 -49.20 -0.51 -18.02
CA TYR A 443 -50.26 0.47 -18.27
C TYR A 443 -50.89 0.30 -19.67
N LEU A 444 -50.08 0.08 -20.72
CA LEU A 444 -50.61 -0.14 -22.07
C LEU A 444 -51.42 -1.44 -22.19
N ALA A 445 -51.01 -2.51 -21.50
CA ALA A 445 -51.78 -3.77 -21.45
C ALA A 445 -53.13 -3.59 -20.74
N TYR A 446 -53.18 -2.78 -19.67
CA TYR A 446 -54.42 -2.44 -18.97
C TYR A 446 -55.37 -1.65 -19.88
N PHE A 447 -54.86 -0.67 -20.62
CA PHE A 447 -55.67 0.12 -21.57
C PHE A 447 -56.22 -0.70 -22.74
N HIS A 448 -55.43 -1.63 -23.29
CA HIS A 448 -55.88 -2.52 -24.37
C HIS A 448 -56.95 -3.52 -23.92
N LEU A 449 -56.90 -3.99 -22.67
CA LEU A 449 -57.92 -4.86 -22.11
C LEU A 449 -59.23 -4.09 -21.84
N SER A 450 -59.15 -2.83 -21.39
CA SER A 450 -60.34 -1.99 -21.21
C SER A 450 -60.98 -1.53 -22.53
N SER A 451 -60.22 -1.39 -23.62
CA SER A 451 -60.75 -1.01 -24.94
C SER A 451 -61.30 -2.18 -25.76
N LEU A 452 -61.14 -3.42 -25.28
CA LEU A 452 -61.73 -4.63 -25.87
C LEU A 452 -62.97 -5.09 -25.08
N SER A 453 -63.30 -4.40 -23.99
CA SER A 453 -64.48 -4.64 -23.14
C SER A 453 -65.60 -3.61 -23.33
N GLU A 454 -65.48 -2.72 -24.32
CA GLU A 454 -66.56 -1.89 -24.88
C GLU A 454 -66.85 -2.36 -26.31
#